data_AF-A0A1G7DCS3-F1
#
_entry.id   AF-A0A1G7DCS3-F1
#
_cell.length_a   1.000
_cell.length_b   1.000
_cell.length_c   1.000
_cell.angle_alpha   90.00
_cell.angle_beta   90.00
_cell.angle_gamma   90.00
#
_symmetry.space_group_name_H-M   'P 1'
#
loop_
_entity.id
_entity.type
_entity.pdbx_description
1 polymer ?
#
loop_
_entity_poly.entity_id
_entity_poly.type
_entity_poly.pdbx_seq_one_letter_code
_entity_poly.pdbx_strand_id
1 'polypeptide(L)'
;MHALQDAIKISQKNSGKFEVPNWDQANQKRIRDALLVLNDYTGGFAHAFGSREQVDPVRHLIGTAAGWGGNPDKDATYLSITPAKNDGTTVYKLTVRDVPIDGFWSISIYNAKGYFEKNPYDAYTLNNITAKKSADGSIAIQFGGCDGKTQNCLPVMKGWNYTVRLYRPRPEILNGTWEFPEAQAVN
;
A
#
# COMPACT_ATOMS: atom_id res chain seq x y z
N MET A 1 -24.28 -6.93 -5.36
CA MET A 1 -22.85 -7.27 -5.15
C MET A 1 -22.67 -8.64 -4.48
N HIS A 2 -23.56 -9.09 -3.58
CA HIS A 2 -23.43 -10.40 -2.91
C HIS A 2 -23.56 -11.62 -3.83
N ALA A 3 -24.43 -11.59 -4.85
CA ALA A 3 -24.69 -12.76 -5.71
C ALA A 3 -23.45 -13.42 -6.35
N LEU A 4 -22.42 -12.65 -6.72
CA LEU A 4 -21.17 -13.21 -7.28
C LEU A 4 -20.25 -13.79 -6.20
N GLN A 5 -20.24 -13.19 -5.00
CA GLN A 5 -19.47 -13.71 -3.85
C GLN A 5 -20.10 -15.01 -3.34
N ASP A 6 -21.43 -15.05 -3.27
CA ASP A 6 -22.22 -16.21 -2.83
C ASP A 6 -22.11 -17.42 -3.79
N ALA A 7 -21.70 -17.17 -5.04
CA ALA A 7 -21.48 -18.21 -6.04
C ALA A 7 -20.13 -18.94 -5.90
N ILE A 8 -19.21 -18.43 -5.08
CA ILE A 8 -17.89 -19.03 -4.87
C ILE A 8 -18.05 -20.34 -4.08
N LYS A 9 -17.71 -21.46 -4.72
CA LYS A 9 -17.68 -22.78 -4.10
C LYS A 9 -16.26 -23.32 -4.08
N ILE A 10 -15.83 -23.81 -2.92
CA ILE A 10 -14.55 -24.51 -2.76
C ILE A 10 -14.86 -25.98 -2.51
N SER A 11 -14.18 -26.87 -3.22
CA SER A 11 -14.27 -28.32 -3.01
C SER A 11 -12.88 -28.92 -2.95
N GLN A 12 -12.71 -29.94 -2.12
CA GLN A 12 -11.49 -30.74 -2.04
C GLN A 12 -11.87 -32.22 -2.12
N LYS A 13 -11.04 -33.02 -2.81
CA LYS A 13 -11.31 -34.46 -2.98
C LYS A 13 -11.26 -35.21 -1.64
N ASN A 14 -10.31 -34.85 -0.79
CA ASN A 14 -10.09 -35.43 0.53
C ASN A 14 -9.87 -34.30 1.53
N SER A 15 -10.19 -34.50 2.82
CA SER A 15 -9.81 -33.55 3.86
C SER A 15 -8.29 -33.54 4.05
N GLY A 16 -7.68 -32.36 3.94
CA GLY A 16 -6.30 -32.14 4.40
C GLY A 16 -6.24 -31.94 5.92
N LYS A 17 -5.01 -31.93 6.45
CA LYS A 17 -4.69 -31.45 7.80
C LYS A 17 -3.70 -30.30 7.67
N PHE A 18 -3.99 -29.17 8.32
CA PHE A 18 -3.04 -28.07 8.43
C PHE A 18 -2.21 -28.28 9.69
N GLU A 19 -0.93 -28.57 9.52
CA GLU A 19 0.04 -28.68 10.61
C GLU A 19 0.96 -27.47 10.54
N VAL A 20 0.91 -26.63 11.57
CA VAL A 20 1.78 -25.46 11.68
C VAL A 20 3.17 -25.96 12.06
N PRO A 21 4.22 -25.69 11.26
CA PRO A 21 5.57 -26.04 11.66
C PRO A 21 5.96 -25.32 12.96
N ASN A 22 6.72 -25.99 13.82
CA ASN A 22 7.23 -25.40 15.06
C ASN A 22 8.40 -24.46 14.77
N TRP A 23 8.09 -23.29 14.21
CA TRP A 23 9.08 -22.27 13.86
C TRP A 23 9.70 -21.67 15.12
N ASP A 24 11.03 -21.52 15.13
CA ASP A 24 11.71 -20.66 16.09
C ASP A 24 11.32 -19.20 15.83
N GLN A 25 10.38 -18.71 16.63
CA GLN A 25 9.82 -17.37 16.51
C GLN A 25 10.87 -16.28 16.71
N ALA A 26 11.87 -16.51 17.57
CA ALA A 26 12.90 -15.52 17.84
C ALA A 26 13.82 -15.37 16.62
N ASN A 27 14.24 -16.47 16.02
CA ASN A 27 15.05 -16.47 14.81
C ASN A 27 14.26 -15.95 13.60
N GLN A 28 13.02 -16.39 13.41
CA GLN A 28 12.14 -15.87 12.36
C GLN A 28 11.99 -14.35 12.46
N LYS A 29 11.74 -13.82 13.67
CA LYS A 29 11.61 -12.38 13.89
C LYS A 29 12.90 -11.63 13.55
N ARG A 30 14.06 -12.13 13.96
CA ARG A 30 15.36 -11.50 13.65
C ARG A 30 15.61 -11.40 12.14
N ILE A 31 15.34 -12.48 11.40
CA ILE A 31 15.46 -12.49 9.93
C ILE A 31 14.46 -11.50 9.32
N ARG A 32 13.19 -11.54 9.77
CA ARG A 32 12.16 -10.62 9.29
C ARG A 32 12.57 -9.17 9.51
N ASP A 33 13.03 -8.81 10.71
CA ASP A 33 13.43 -7.44 11.04
C ASP A 33 14.60 -6.98 10.14
N ALA A 34 15.57 -7.85 9.86
CA ALA A 34 16.66 -7.54 8.94
C ALA A 34 16.18 -7.31 7.49
N LEU A 35 15.21 -8.11 7.02
CA LEU A 35 14.61 -7.92 5.70
C LEU A 35 13.78 -6.63 5.62
N LEU A 36 13.12 -6.22 6.71
CA LEU A 36 12.42 -4.94 6.77
C LEU A 36 13.38 -3.75 6.64
N VAL A 37 14.56 -3.83 7.25
CA VAL A 37 15.61 -2.80 7.06
C VAL A 37 16.01 -2.72 5.59
N LEU A 38 16.17 -3.85 4.88
CA LEU A 38 16.45 -3.83 3.45
C LEU A 38 15.29 -3.25 2.64
N ASN A 39 14.05 -3.58 3.01
CA ASN A 39 12.84 -3.11 2.34
C ASN A 39 12.78 -1.57 2.27
N ASP A 40 13.23 -0.88 3.30
CA ASP A 40 13.24 0.60 3.36
C ASP A 40 14.03 1.26 2.21
N TYR A 41 14.95 0.52 1.57
CA TYR A 41 15.79 1.00 0.47
C TYR A 41 15.33 0.49 -0.91
N THR A 42 14.24 -0.25 -0.99
CA THR A 42 13.78 -0.87 -2.25
C THR A 42 12.88 0.03 -3.11
N GLY A 43 12.32 1.09 -2.53
CA GLY A 43 11.39 2.01 -3.19
C GLY A 43 10.00 1.44 -3.48
N GLY A 44 9.68 0.23 -2.99
CA GLY A 44 8.40 -0.45 -3.23
C GLY A 44 8.57 -1.92 -3.58
N PHE A 45 7.50 -2.52 -4.09
CA PHE A 45 7.40 -3.98 -4.27
C PHE A 45 7.53 -4.47 -5.72
N ALA A 46 8.17 -3.68 -6.60
CA ALA A 46 8.39 -4.09 -7.99
C ALA A 46 9.07 -5.46 -8.05
N HIS A 47 8.50 -6.37 -8.85
CA HIS A 47 8.96 -7.75 -9.04
C HIS A 47 9.00 -8.60 -7.77
N ALA A 48 8.29 -8.22 -6.70
CA ALA A 48 8.27 -8.99 -5.45
C ALA A 48 7.18 -10.08 -5.42
N PHE A 49 6.15 -9.97 -6.26
CA PHE A 49 4.97 -10.83 -6.23
C PHE A 49 4.65 -11.41 -7.61
N GLY A 50 4.18 -12.66 -7.64
CA GLY A 50 3.79 -13.36 -8.87
C GLY A 50 4.26 -14.81 -8.91
N SER A 51 4.28 -15.41 -10.10
CA SER A 51 4.86 -16.74 -10.28
C SER A 51 6.38 -16.70 -10.11
N ARG A 52 6.99 -17.87 -9.91
CA ARG A 52 8.43 -17.99 -9.69
C ARG A 52 9.27 -17.37 -10.81
N GLU A 53 8.75 -17.38 -12.04
CA GLU A 53 9.39 -16.86 -13.24
C GLU A 53 9.22 -15.34 -13.39
N GLN A 54 8.28 -14.74 -12.65
CA GLN A 54 7.93 -13.32 -12.73
C GLN A 54 8.59 -12.45 -11.67
N VAL A 55 9.17 -13.08 -10.63
CA VAL A 55 9.73 -12.37 -9.50
C VAL A 55 11.26 -12.32 -9.55
N ASP A 56 11.82 -11.22 -9.07
CA ASP A 56 13.23 -11.20 -8.67
C ASP A 56 13.34 -11.95 -7.32
N PRO A 57 14.20 -12.96 -7.17
CA PRO A 57 14.25 -13.77 -5.95
C PRO A 57 14.57 -12.98 -4.68
N VAL A 58 15.37 -11.92 -4.78
CA VAL A 58 15.73 -11.07 -3.63
C VAL A 58 14.57 -10.15 -3.28
N ARG A 59 13.95 -9.50 -4.30
CA ARG A 59 12.72 -8.71 -4.12
C ARG A 59 11.62 -9.56 -3.51
N HIS A 60 11.45 -10.81 -3.96
CA HIS A 60 10.45 -11.73 -3.44
C HIS A 60 10.68 -12.10 -1.97
N LEU A 61 11.93 -12.37 -1.59
CA LEU A 61 12.30 -12.66 -0.20
C LEU A 61 11.99 -11.48 0.71
N ILE A 62 12.42 -10.28 0.31
CA ILE A 62 12.16 -9.03 1.05
C ILE A 62 10.65 -8.77 1.13
N GLY A 63 9.95 -8.89 0.00
CA GLY A 63 8.50 -8.73 -0.11
C GLY A 63 7.74 -9.66 0.81
N THR A 64 8.13 -10.93 0.91
CA THR A 64 7.49 -11.92 1.80
C THR A 64 7.55 -11.50 3.28
N ALA A 65 8.61 -10.81 3.70
CA ALA A 65 8.74 -10.29 5.07
C ALA A 65 7.94 -9.00 5.30
N ALA A 66 7.88 -8.13 4.28
CA ALA A 66 7.32 -6.79 4.36
C ALA A 66 5.83 -6.70 4.00
N GLY A 67 5.33 -7.55 3.10
CA GLY A 67 3.97 -7.51 2.59
C GLY A 67 3.46 -8.89 2.19
N TRP A 68 2.30 -9.27 2.73
CA TRP A 68 1.65 -10.54 2.38
C TRP A 68 0.54 -10.33 1.35
N GLY A 69 0.43 -11.25 0.39
CA GLY A 69 -0.68 -11.31 -0.56
C GLY A 69 -0.66 -10.25 -1.68
N GLY A 70 0.52 -9.72 -2.02
CA GLY A 70 0.64 -8.81 -3.16
C GLY A 70 0.36 -9.48 -4.51
N ASN A 71 -0.06 -8.69 -5.48
CA ASN A 71 -0.30 -9.10 -6.86
C ASN A 71 0.94 -8.85 -7.73
N PRO A 72 1.11 -9.56 -8.87
CA PRO A 72 2.11 -9.21 -9.87
C PRO A 72 1.98 -7.76 -10.34
N ASP A 73 3.09 -7.13 -10.74
CA ASP A 73 3.13 -5.71 -11.10
C ASP A 73 2.09 -5.30 -12.14
N LYS A 74 1.81 -6.15 -13.13
CA LYS A 74 0.79 -5.93 -14.16
C LYS A 74 -0.64 -5.82 -13.62
N ASP A 75 -0.89 -6.40 -12.45
CA ASP A 75 -2.21 -6.46 -11.80
C ASP A 75 -2.30 -5.42 -10.67
N ALA A 76 -1.21 -5.20 -9.93
CA ALA A 76 -1.08 -4.05 -9.03
C ALA A 76 0.39 -3.64 -8.80
N THR A 77 0.67 -2.34 -8.82
CA THR A 77 1.95 -1.76 -8.39
C THR A 77 1.80 -1.08 -7.03
N TYR A 78 2.80 -1.24 -6.18
CA TYR A 78 2.81 -0.73 -4.80
C TYR A 78 4.01 0.20 -4.59
N LEU A 79 3.73 1.47 -4.35
CA LEU A 79 4.74 2.47 -4.02
C LEU A 79 4.72 2.70 -2.51
N SER A 80 5.86 2.53 -1.85
CA SER A 80 6.01 2.77 -0.41
C SER A 80 6.75 4.08 -0.20
N ILE A 81 6.13 5.02 0.50
CA ILE A 81 6.69 6.36 0.73
C ILE A 81 6.77 6.62 2.23
N THR A 82 7.97 7.01 2.67
CA THR A 82 8.21 7.56 4.02
C THR A 82 8.51 9.06 3.88
N PRO A 83 7.58 9.95 4.29
CA PRO A 83 7.79 11.39 4.24
C PRO A 83 9.02 11.84 5.05
N ALA A 84 9.75 12.84 4.55
CA ALA A 84 10.96 13.35 5.20
C ALA A 84 10.73 13.88 6.63
N LYS A 85 9.56 14.49 6.89
CA LYS A 85 9.10 14.92 8.22
C LYS A 85 7.89 14.08 8.64
N ASN A 86 8.13 12.81 8.95
CA ASN A 86 7.11 11.91 9.48
C ASN A 86 6.89 12.07 10.99
N ASP A 87 6.99 13.29 11.53
CA ASP A 87 6.89 13.59 12.96
C ASP A 87 5.48 13.40 13.56
N GLY A 88 4.46 13.25 12.70
CA GLY A 88 3.06 13.08 13.09
C GLY A 88 2.30 14.41 13.26
N THR A 89 2.93 15.54 12.98
CA THR A 89 2.37 16.89 13.14
C THR A 89 2.49 17.75 11.88
N THR A 90 3.53 17.55 11.07
CA THR A 90 3.72 18.24 9.81
C THR A 90 2.61 17.84 8.84
N VAL A 91 1.88 18.83 8.34
CA VAL A 91 0.83 18.62 7.33
C VAL A 91 1.47 18.43 5.97
N TYR A 92 1.01 17.43 5.23
CA TYR A 92 1.39 17.23 3.82
C TYR A 92 0.17 17.35 2.91
N LYS A 93 0.39 17.85 1.69
CA LYS A 93 -0.62 17.92 0.64
C LYS A 93 -0.15 17.18 -0.60
N LEU A 94 -1.09 16.50 -1.25
CA LEU A 94 -0.88 15.75 -2.46
C LEU A 94 -2.05 16.02 -3.40
N THR A 95 -1.75 16.30 -4.67
CA THR A 95 -2.76 16.43 -5.72
C THR A 95 -2.54 15.34 -6.74
N VAL A 96 -3.56 14.51 -6.97
CA VAL A 96 -3.50 13.37 -7.90
C VAL A 96 -4.45 13.61 -9.05
N ARG A 97 -3.96 13.41 -10.28
CA ARG A 97 -4.74 13.59 -11.51
C ARG A 97 -4.20 12.66 -12.60
N ASP A 98 -5.06 12.23 -13.51
CA ASP A 98 -4.71 11.54 -14.77
C ASP A 98 -3.74 10.35 -14.60
N VAL A 99 -3.98 9.51 -13.58
CA VAL A 99 -3.17 8.32 -13.30
C VAL A 99 -3.42 7.26 -14.40
N PRO A 100 -2.39 6.75 -15.10
CA PRO A 100 -2.56 5.83 -16.22
C PRO A 100 -2.81 4.40 -15.73
N ILE A 101 -4.03 4.14 -15.28
CA ILE A 101 -4.51 2.86 -14.76
C ILE A 101 -5.83 2.47 -15.41
N ASP A 102 -6.13 1.18 -15.48
CA ASP A 102 -7.42 0.65 -15.96
C ASP A 102 -8.34 0.17 -14.82
N GLY A 103 -7.86 0.22 -13.59
CA GLY A 103 -8.62 -0.07 -12.37
C GLY A 103 -8.87 1.18 -11.55
N PHE A 104 -8.34 1.18 -10.34
CA PHE A 104 -8.43 2.29 -9.39
C PHE A 104 -7.07 2.46 -8.68
N TRP A 105 -6.88 3.56 -7.97
CA TRP A 105 -5.75 3.70 -7.06
C TRP A 105 -6.23 3.93 -5.65
N SER A 106 -5.42 3.52 -4.68
CA SER A 106 -5.66 3.82 -3.27
C SER A 106 -4.38 4.25 -2.55
N ILE A 107 -4.56 5.01 -1.48
CA ILE A 107 -3.54 5.40 -0.53
C ILE A 107 -3.94 4.82 0.82
N SER A 108 -2.98 4.27 1.56
CA SER A 108 -3.17 3.73 2.91
C SER A 108 -2.06 4.22 3.82
N ILE A 109 -2.38 4.71 5.02
CA ILE A 109 -1.39 5.19 6.00
C ILE A 109 -1.10 4.12 7.02
N TYR A 110 0.18 3.96 7.36
CA TYR A 110 0.64 3.04 8.39
C TYR A 110 1.47 3.78 9.43
N ASN A 111 1.45 3.29 10.67
CA ASN A 111 2.36 3.75 11.70
C ASN A 111 3.77 3.17 11.51
N ALA A 112 4.70 3.55 12.39
CA ALA A 112 6.10 3.11 12.37
C ALA A 112 6.30 1.58 12.43
N LYS A 113 5.26 0.83 12.83
CA LYS A 113 5.29 -0.64 12.90
C LYS A 113 4.67 -1.31 11.67
N GLY A 114 4.18 -0.53 10.69
CA GLY A 114 3.53 -1.03 9.49
C GLY A 114 2.06 -1.41 9.66
N TYR A 115 1.38 -0.89 10.69
CA TYR A 115 -0.03 -1.19 10.96
C TYR A 115 -0.93 0.03 10.81
N PHE A 116 -2.22 -0.20 10.56
CA PHE A 116 -3.24 0.82 10.74
C PHE A 116 -3.34 1.19 12.21
N GLU A 117 -3.37 2.49 12.48
CA GLU A 117 -3.51 3.02 13.82
C GLU A 117 -4.86 3.68 13.97
N LYS A 118 -5.63 3.21 14.96
CA LYS A 118 -6.97 3.71 15.26
C LYS A 118 -6.93 5.23 15.46
N ASN A 119 -7.83 5.94 14.78
CA ASN A 119 -7.96 7.39 14.90
C ASN A 119 -9.44 7.80 15.06
N PRO A 120 -9.73 9.02 15.54
CA PRO A 120 -11.10 9.48 15.80
C PRO A 120 -12.01 9.59 14.57
N TYR A 121 -11.44 9.57 13.36
CA TYR A 121 -12.16 9.79 12.10
C TYR A 121 -12.45 8.51 11.33
N ASP A 122 -11.98 7.35 11.84
CA ASP A 122 -12.02 6.05 11.16
C ASP A 122 -11.45 6.11 9.73
N ALA A 123 -10.46 6.98 9.53
CA ALA A 123 -9.86 7.28 8.23
C ALA A 123 -8.46 6.68 8.14
N TYR A 124 -8.31 5.64 7.32
CA TYR A 124 -7.02 4.94 7.12
C TYR A 124 -6.60 4.86 5.66
N THR A 125 -7.58 4.95 4.76
CA THR A 125 -7.37 4.79 3.33
C THR A 125 -8.20 5.79 2.53
N LEU A 126 -7.73 6.13 1.35
CA LEU A 126 -8.42 6.95 0.36
C LEU A 126 -8.26 6.30 -1.02
N ASN A 127 -9.23 6.44 -1.92
CA ASN A 127 -9.13 5.94 -3.29
C ASN A 127 -9.86 6.87 -4.27
N ASN A 128 -9.55 6.77 -5.56
CA ASN A 128 -10.19 7.63 -6.58
C ASN A 128 -11.65 7.34 -6.91
N ILE A 129 -12.22 6.25 -6.39
CA ILE A 129 -13.63 5.92 -6.56
C ILE A 129 -14.48 6.72 -5.56
N THR A 130 -14.04 6.79 -4.30
CA THR A 130 -14.80 7.40 -3.20
C THR A 130 -14.33 8.80 -2.81
N ALA A 131 -13.11 9.19 -3.18
CA ALA A 131 -12.59 10.53 -2.90
C ALA A 131 -13.43 11.63 -3.58
N LYS A 132 -13.51 12.78 -2.91
CA LYS A 132 -14.11 13.99 -3.49
C LYS A 132 -13.15 14.57 -4.53
N LYS A 133 -13.67 14.80 -5.74
CA LYS A 133 -12.92 15.37 -6.87
C LYS A 133 -13.17 16.87 -6.96
N SER A 134 -12.14 17.61 -7.31
CA SER A 134 -12.21 19.01 -7.71
C SER A 134 -12.93 19.15 -9.06
N ALA A 135 -13.33 20.38 -9.41
CA ALA A 135 -14.02 20.67 -10.67
C ALA A 135 -13.20 20.30 -11.92
N ASP A 136 -11.87 20.34 -11.82
CA ASP A 136 -10.95 19.95 -12.89
C ASP A 136 -10.75 18.43 -12.99
N GLY A 137 -11.29 17.64 -12.05
CA GLY A 137 -11.13 16.19 -11.96
C GLY A 137 -9.96 15.72 -11.10
N SER A 138 -9.14 16.64 -10.57
CA SER A 138 -8.07 16.31 -9.62
C SER A 138 -8.63 15.89 -8.25
N ILE A 139 -7.84 15.13 -7.49
CA ILE A 139 -8.13 14.79 -6.10
C ILE A 139 -7.04 15.41 -5.24
N ALA A 140 -7.43 16.43 -4.46
CA ALA A 140 -6.60 16.98 -3.40
C ALA A 140 -6.72 16.11 -2.15
N ILE A 141 -5.58 15.77 -1.55
CA ILE A 141 -5.43 14.90 -0.39
C ILE A 141 -4.61 15.66 0.63
N GLN A 142 -5.04 15.60 1.89
CA GLN A 142 -4.27 16.14 3.01
C GLN A 142 -3.88 15.00 3.96
N PHE A 143 -2.64 15.02 4.39
CA PHE A 143 -2.13 14.16 5.46
C PHE A 143 -1.89 15.02 6.69
N GLY A 144 -2.51 14.65 7.81
CA GLY A 144 -2.42 15.41 9.06
C GLY A 144 -3.29 16.66 9.10
N GLY A 145 -3.38 17.26 10.28
CA GLY A 145 -4.24 18.44 10.52
C GLY A 145 -5.73 18.17 10.25
N CYS A 146 -6.18 16.92 10.34
CA CYS A 146 -7.56 16.57 10.09
C CYS A 146 -8.46 17.03 11.25
N ASP A 147 -9.58 17.64 10.89
CA ASP A 147 -10.56 18.21 11.82
C ASP A 147 -11.98 17.61 11.65
N GLY A 148 -12.10 16.59 10.79
CA GLY A 148 -13.38 15.97 10.42
C GLY A 148 -14.18 16.77 9.38
N LYS A 149 -13.71 17.94 8.96
CA LYS A 149 -14.34 18.78 7.92
C LYS A 149 -13.51 18.83 6.64
N THR A 150 -12.20 18.73 6.78
CA THR A 150 -11.24 18.71 5.69
C THR A 150 -11.49 17.48 4.81
N GLN A 151 -11.84 17.73 3.54
CA GLN A 151 -12.12 16.67 2.58
C GLN A 151 -10.86 15.86 2.28
N ASN A 152 -11.04 14.55 2.05
CA ASN A 152 -9.96 13.62 1.70
C ASN A 152 -8.75 13.71 2.66
N CYS A 153 -9.01 13.95 3.95
CA CYS A 153 -7.96 14.06 4.96
C CYS A 153 -7.68 12.71 5.61
N LEU A 154 -6.41 12.34 5.68
CA LEU A 154 -5.95 11.15 6.37
C LEU A 154 -5.09 11.56 7.58
N PRO A 155 -5.47 11.19 8.81
CA PRO A 155 -4.69 11.47 10.01
C PRO A 155 -3.31 10.82 9.97
N VAL A 156 -2.30 11.52 10.48
CA VAL A 156 -0.94 11.02 10.58
C VAL A 156 -0.52 10.85 12.03
N MET A 157 0.48 10.01 12.25
CA MET A 157 1.04 9.67 13.55
C MET A 157 2.57 9.69 13.48
N LYS A 158 3.25 9.68 14.63
CA LYS A 158 4.71 9.69 14.65
C LYS A 158 5.28 8.46 13.92
N GLY A 159 6.23 8.69 13.03
CA GLY A 159 6.87 7.66 12.21
C GLY A 159 5.97 7.10 11.11
N TRP A 160 4.96 7.85 10.68
CA TRP A 160 4.05 7.40 9.63
C TRP A 160 4.76 7.19 8.29
N ASN A 161 4.17 6.29 7.50
CA ASN A 161 4.46 6.08 6.09
C ASN A 161 3.13 5.81 5.37
N TYR A 162 3.15 5.80 4.04
CA TYR A 162 1.98 5.45 3.26
C TYR A 162 2.32 4.61 2.04
N THR A 163 1.36 3.79 1.62
CA THR A 163 1.46 2.99 0.40
C THR A 163 0.44 3.46 -0.61
N VAL A 164 0.90 3.78 -1.81
CA VAL A 164 0.05 3.97 -2.99
C VAL A 164 -0.07 2.64 -3.70
N ARG A 165 -1.31 2.23 -4.01
CA ARG A 165 -1.61 1.02 -4.79
C ARG A 165 -2.24 1.43 -6.10
N LEU A 166 -1.67 0.99 -7.21
CA LEU A 166 -2.12 1.27 -8.57
C LEU A 166 -2.64 -0.04 -9.15
N TYR A 167 -3.96 -0.19 -9.27
CA TYR A 167 -4.56 -1.44 -9.76
C TYR A 167 -4.71 -1.41 -11.28
N ARG A 168 -4.20 -2.46 -11.93
CA ARG A 168 -4.08 -2.56 -13.40
C ARG A 168 -3.35 -1.35 -14.01
N PRO A 169 -2.09 -1.11 -13.62
CA PRO A 169 -1.28 -0.02 -14.18
C PRO A 169 -1.01 -0.25 -15.66
N ARG A 170 -1.01 0.84 -16.42
CA ARG A 170 -0.60 0.82 -17.83
C ARG A 170 0.92 0.85 -17.97
N PRO A 171 1.47 0.59 -19.18
CA PRO A 171 2.91 0.54 -19.40
C PRO A 171 3.68 1.77 -18.92
N GLU A 172 3.07 2.95 -18.92
CA GLU A 172 3.70 4.22 -18.51
C GLU A 172 4.19 4.19 -17.05
N ILE A 173 3.44 3.53 -16.16
CA ILE A 173 3.88 3.29 -14.78
C ILE A 173 4.96 2.20 -14.74
N LEU A 174 4.76 1.10 -15.47
CA LEU A 174 5.62 -0.07 -15.41
C LEU A 174 7.02 0.18 -16.01
N ASN A 175 7.12 1.09 -16.98
CA ASN A 175 8.38 1.48 -17.61
C ASN A 175 8.97 2.78 -17.02
N GLY A 176 8.32 3.40 -16.03
CA GLY A 176 8.77 4.61 -15.36
C GLY A 176 8.67 5.91 -16.17
N THR A 177 7.96 5.93 -17.30
CA THR A 177 7.73 7.17 -18.07
C THR A 177 6.67 8.08 -17.43
N TRP A 178 5.90 7.55 -16.49
CA TRP A 178 5.00 8.30 -15.62
C TRP A 178 5.25 7.95 -14.16
N GLU A 179 5.34 8.97 -13.31
CA GLU A 179 5.55 8.82 -11.87
C GLU A 179 4.35 9.36 -11.08
N PHE A 180 4.05 8.69 -9.97
CA PHE A 180 3.01 9.15 -9.07
C PHE A 180 3.50 10.39 -8.32
N PRO A 181 2.68 11.45 -8.21
CA PRO A 181 3.10 12.69 -7.58
C PRO A 181 3.47 12.48 -6.10
N GLU A 182 4.48 13.21 -5.64
CA GLU A 182 4.93 13.17 -4.26
C GLU A 182 4.17 14.16 -3.37
N ALA A 183 3.83 13.72 -2.15
CA ALA A 183 3.24 14.59 -1.14
C ALA A 183 4.25 15.66 -0.67
N GLN A 184 3.81 16.91 -0.63
CA GLN A 184 4.64 18.06 -0.26
C GLN A 184 4.27 18.57 1.13
N ALA A 185 5.27 18.87 1.96
CA ALA A 185 5.03 19.48 3.27
C ALA A 185 4.46 20.88 3.08
N VAL A 186 3.46 21.23 3.90
CA VAL A 186 2.95 22.60 3.98
C VAL A 186 3.92 23.40 4.84
N ASN A 187 4.41 24.53 4.30
CA ASN A 187 5.26 25.47 5.03
C ASN A 187 4.46 26.25 6.07
#